data_AF-A0A6L3KSP7-F1
#
_entry.id   AF-A0A6L3KSP7-F1
#
_cell.length_a   1.000
_cell.length_b   1.000
_cell.length_c   1.000
_cell.angle_alpha   90.00
_cell.angle_beta   90.00
_cell.angle_gamma   90.00
#
_symmetry.space_group_name_H-M   'P 1'
#
loop_
_entity.id
_entity.type
_entity.pdbx_description
1 polymer ?
#
loop_
_entity_poly.entity_id
_entity_poly.type
_entity_poly.pdbx_seq_one_letter_code
_entity_poly.pdbx_strand_id
1 'polypeptide(L)' 'ATTAYYCEIHPGIISEAMGHSSITVTETYLKPFRSKKIDEANKQVLDFIKRSVTGLNT' A
#
# COMPACT_ATOMS: atom_id res chain seq x y z
N ALA A 1 -14.32 -2.18 -6.19
CA ALA A 1 -13.30 -1.11 -6.04
C ALA A 1 -12.44 -1.28 -4.78
N THR A 2 -13.01 -1.17 -3.57
CA THR A 2 -12.25 -1.07 -2.30
C THR A 2 -11.29 -2.24 -2.04
N THR A 3 -11.79 -3.48 -2.09
CA THR A 3 -10.94 -4.66 -1.87
C THR A 3 -9.86 -4.79 -2.94
N ALA A 4 -10.20 -4.57 -4.21
CA ALA A 4 -9.24 -4.60 -5.31
C ALA A 4 -8.14 -3.55 -5.13
N TYR A 5 -8.48 -2.32 -4.72
CA TYR A 5 -7.50 -1.27 -4.44
C TYR A 5 -6.63 -1.59 -3.21
N TYR A 6 -7.21 -2.22 -2.18
CA TYR A 6 -6.45 -2.74 -1.03
C TYR A 6 -5.45 -3.83 -1.45
N CYS A 7 -5.87 -4.70 -2.37
CA CYS A 7 -5.06 -5.75 -3.00
C CYS A 7 -4.09 -5.22 -4.08
N GLU A 8 -3.85 -3.91 -4.17
CA GLU A 8 -2.91 -3.29 -5.11
C GLU A 8 -3.27 -3.46 -6.60
N ILE A 9 -4.52 -3.72 -6.92
CA ILE A 9 -4.97 -3.72 -8.31
C ILE A 9 -4.99 -2.28 -8.82
N HIS A 10 -4.38 -2.07 -9.99
CA HIS A 10 -4.29 -0.75 -10.61
C HIS A 10 -5.69 -0.15 -10.84
N PRO A 11 -5.92 1.15 -10.50
CA PRO A 11 -7.23 1.79 -10.68
C PRO A 11 -7.80 1.69 -12.09
N GLY A 12 -6.96 1.59 -13.12
CA GLY A 12 -7.36 1.28 -14.50
C GLY A 12 -8.12 -0.03 -14.68
N ILE A 13 -7.60 -1.11 -14.10
CA ILE A 13 -8.24 -2.43 -14.18
C ILE A 13 -9.54 -2.43 -13.38
N ILE A 14 -9.55 -1.73 -12.24
CA ILE A 14 -10.77 -1.54 -11.44
C ILE A 14 -11.81 -0.74 -12.24
N SER A 15 -11.39 0.31 -12.93
CA SER A 15 -12.24 1.18 -13.74
C SER A 15 -12.91 0.42 -14.88
N GLU A 16 -12.14 -0.40 -15.59
CA GLU A 16 -12.63 -1.24 -16.68
C GLU A 16 -13.61 -2.30 -16.17
N ALA A 17 -13.26 -3.01 -15.10
CA ALA A 17 -14.12 -4.04 -14.51
C ALA A 17 -15.44 -3.49 -13.96
N MET A 18 -15.47 -2.21 -13.55
CA MET A 18 -16.67 -1.53 -13.07
C MET A 18 -17.48 -0.84 -14.19
N GLY A 19 -16.94 -0.76 -15.40
CA GLY A 19 -17.59 -0.07 -16.52
C GLY A 19 -17.63 1.45 -16.37
N HIS A 20 -16.64 2.05 -15.71
CA HIS A 20 -16.56 3.51 -15.61
C HIS A 20 -16.03 4.13 -16.91
N SER A 21 -16.56 5.31 -17.22
CA SER A 21 -16.19 6.10 -18.39
C SER A 21 -14.74 6.63 -18.35
N SER A 22 -14.14 6.69 -17.17
CA SER A 22 -12.75 7.12 -16.98
C SER A 22 -12.17 6.61 -15.66
N ILE A 23 -10.85 6.39 -15.64
CA ILE A 23 -10.06 6.12 -14.44
C ILE A 23 -10.30 7.17 -13.36
N THR A 24 -10.43 8.44 -13.72
CA THR A 24 -10.60 9.53 -12.75
C THR A 24 -11.86 9.35 -11.91
N VAL A 25 -12.94 8.81 -12.50
CA VAL A 25 -14.16 8.47 -11.76
C VAL A 25 -13.78 7.46 -10.68
N THR A 26 -13.07 6.39 -11.06
CA THR A 26 -12.54 5.38 -10.13
C THR A 26 -11.70 5.98 -9.02
N GLU A 27 -10.78 6.89 -9.33
CA GLU A 27 -9.90 7.51 -8.35
C GLU A 27 -10.64 8.37 -7.32
N THR A 28 -11.78 8.99 -7.68
CA THR A 28 -12.48 9.92 -6.77
C THR A 28 -12.99 9.29 -5.48
N TYR A 29 -13.28 7.98 -5.46
CA TYR A 29 -13.75 7.26 -4.27
C TYR A 29 -12.71 6.31 -3.68
N LEU A 30 -11.50 6.24 -4.25
CA LEU A 30 -10.42 5.43 -3.68
C LEU A 30 -9.73 6.19 -2.54
N LYS A 31 -9.93 5.71 -1.30
CA LYS A 31 -9.24 6.25 -0.14
C LYS A 31 -7.78 5.79 -0.14
N PRO A 32 -6.79 6.70 -0.13
CA PRO A 32 -5.38 6.33 -0.16
C PRO A 32 -5.01 5.51 1.08
N PHE A 33 -4.32 4.38 0.88
CA PHE A 33 -3.84 3.48 1.94
C PHE A 33 -2.47 3.88 2.52
N ARG A 34 -2.03 5.12 2.27
CA ARG A 34 -0.63 5.58 2.40
C ARG A 34 0.01 5.31 3.76
N SER A 35 -0.76 5.22 4.84
CA SER A 35 -0.19 5.05 6.19
C SER A 35 0.28 3.62 6.45
N LYS A 36 -0.60 2.61 6.31
CA LYS A 36 -0.33 1.27 6.87
C LYS A 36 0.87 0.54 6.25
N LYS A 37 1.09 0.66 4.94
CA LYS A 37 2.22 -0.01 4.26
C LYS A 37 3.55 0.67 4.51
N ILE A 38 3.56 2.00 4.59
CA ILE A 38 4.75 2.75 4.97
C ILE A 38 5.12 2.41 6.43
N ASP A 39 4.13 2.33 7.31
CA ASP A 39 4.35 1.96 8.71
C ASP A 39 4.94 0.54 8.84
N GLU A 40 4.43 -0.42 8.07
CA GLU A 40 4.96 -1.79 8.05
C GLU A 40 6.38 -1.86 7.49
N ALA A 41 6.67 -1.15 6.40
CA ALA A 41 8.00 -1.06 5.83
C ALA A 41 8.99 -0.42 6.82
N ASN A 42 8.59 0.68 7.46
CA ASN A 42 9.38 1.34 8.49
C ASN A 42 9.66 0.41 9.66
N LYS A 43 8.66 -0.36 10.09
CA LYS A 43 8.84 -1.35 11.17
C LYS A 43 9.85 -2.43 10.79
N GLN A 44 9.79 -2.97 9.58
CA GLN A 44 10.76 -3.97 9.11
C GLN A 44 12.20 -3.43 9.08
N VAL A 45 12.38 -2.19 8.62
CA VAL A 45 13.69 -1.52 8.62
C VAL A 45 14.20 -1.30 10.05
N LEU A 46 13.34 -0.82 10.95
CA LEU A 46 13.70 -0.61 12.35
C LEU A 46 14.05 -1.92 13.07
N ASP A 47 13.29 -2.99 12.81
CA ASP A 47 13.52 -4.30 13.40
C ASP A 47 14.83 -4.93 12.91
N PHE A 48 15.18 -4.71 11.63
CA PHE A 48 16.49 -5.10 11.08
C PHE A 48 17.62 -4.36 11.80
N ILE A 49 17.57 -3.03 11.89
CA ILE A 49 18.60 -2.22 12.54
C ILE A 49 18.76 -2.61 14.01
N LYS A 50 17.66 -2.79 14.75
CA LYS A 50 17.70 -3.20 16.16
C LYS A 50 18.47 -4.50 16.34
N ARG A 51 18.23 -5.51 15.51
CA ARG A 51 18.94 -6.80 15.56
C ARG A 51 20.41 -6.67 15.19
N SER A 52 20.74 -5.84 14.20
CA SER A 52 22.13 -5.59 13.82
C SER A 52 22.91 -4.90 14.93
N VAL A 53 22.32 -3.91 15.61
CA VAL A 53 22.97 -3.17 16.70
C VAL A 53 23.10 -4.01 17.97
N THR A 54 22.10 -4.81 18.35
CA THR A 54 22.24 -5.69 19.52
C THR A 54 23.22 -6.84 19.30
N GLY A 55 23.45 -7.27 18.05
CA GLY A 55 24.47 -8.27 17.70
C GLY A 55 25.90 -7.74 17.63
N LEU A 56 26.13 -6.42 17.71
CA LEU A 56 27.45 -5.79 17.66
C LEU A 56 28.08 -5.53 19.03
N ASN A 57 27.37 -5.85 20.14
CA ASN A 57 27.80 -5.55 21.51
C ASN A 57 28.40 -6.76 22.27
N THR A 58 28.97 -7.75 21.57
CA THR A 58 29.82 -8.82 22.15
C THR A 58 31.27 -8.58 21.80
#